data_AF-S3K0F3-F1
#
_entry.id   AF-S3K0F3-F1
#
_cell.length_a   1.000
_cell.length_b   1.000
_cell.length_c   1.000
_cell.angle_alpha   90.00
_cell.angle_beta   90.00
_cell.angle_gamma   90.00
#
_symmetry.space_group_name_H-M   'P 1'
#
loop_
_entity.id
_entity.type
_entity.pdbx_description
1 polymer ?
#
loop_
_entity_poly.entity_id
_entity_poly.type
_entity_poly.pdbx_seq_one_letter_code
_entity_poly.pdbx_strand_id
1 'polypeptide(L)'
;MVYSEDCPWVTQFILLPLLQQLGQQSRWQLWLTPQQKLSREWLQAAGLPLAKVMQASQLDPLYTVEAMVKALQTGNYSVVIGWLPEELTDEEHLRLTLAAEAGNAMGFIMRPTSRGSSGSRPRNGLKIHSSLYH
;
A
#
# COMPACT_ATOMS: atom_id res chain seq x y z
N MET A 1 4.99 -3.50 7.24
CA MET A 1 4.96 -4.64 6.29
C MET A 1 5.09 -4.09 4.89
N VAL A 2 5.89 -4.72 4.02
CA VAL A 2 6.03 -4.28 2.62
C VAL A 2 5.22 -5.17 1.71
N TYR A 3 4.41 -4.55 0.84
CA TYR A 3 3.55 -5.23 -0.12
C TYR A 3 4.08 -5.02 -1.55
N SER A 4 4.13 -6.11 -2.32
CA SER A 4 4.46 -6.11 -3.75
C SER A 4 3.23 -6.51 -4.57
N GLU A 5 2.97 -5.81 -5.66
CA GLU A 5 1.78 -6.01 -6.51
C GLU A 5 1.77 -7.36 -7.27
N ASP A 6 2.87 -8.11 -7.24
CA ASP A 6 3.04 -9.37 -7.97
C ASP A 6 2.15 -10.53 -7.45
N CYS A 7 1.53 -10.36 -6.27
CA CYS A 7 0.64 -11.35 -5.65
C CYS A 7 -0.76 -10.77 -5.38
N PRO A 8 -1.64 -10.69 -6.40
CA PRO A 8 -2.96 -10.05 -6.26
C PRO A 8 -3.88 -10.71 -5.20
N TRP A 9 -3.69 -12.00 -4.93
CA TRP A 9 -4.39 -12.72 -3.87
C TRP A 9 -4.05 -12.17 -2.47
N VAL A 10 -2.83 -11.69 -2.24
CA VAL A 10 -2.44 -11.12 -0.94
C VAL A 10 -3.20 -9.83 -0.67
N THR A 11 -3.33 -8.91 -1.65
CA THR A 11 -4.15 -7.72 -1.37
C THR A 11 -5.61 -8.07 -1.19
N GLN A 12 -6.13 -8.99 -2.00
CA GLN A 12 -7.56 -9.27 -1.98
C GLN A 12 -8.00 -10.00 -0.70
N PHE A 13 -7.19 -10.94 -0.20
CA PHE A 13 -7.58 -11.80 0.93
C PHE A 13 -6.95 -11.39 2.28
N ILE A 14 -5.93 -10.54 2.28
CA ILE A 14 -5.27 -10.09 3.53
C ILE A 14 -5.41 -8.58 3.71
N LEU A 15 -4.94 -7.79 2.74
CA LEU A 15 -4.92 -6.33 2.88
C LEU A 15 -6.34 -5.76 2.98
N LEU A 16 -7.24 -6.13 2.07
CA LEU A 16 -8.59 -5.58 2.03
C LEU A 16 -9.40 -5.87 3.30
N PRO A 17 -9.51 -7.13 3.78
CA PRO A 17 -10.22 -7.41 5.04
C PRO A 17 -9.62 -6.66 6.23
N LEU A 18 -8.29 -6.52 6.26
CA LEU A 18 -7.61 -5.75 7.31
C LEU A 18 -7.97 -4.27 7.25
N LEU A 19 -7.95 -3.65 6.06
CA LEU A 19 -8.35 -2.26 5.87
C LEU A 19 -9.84 -2.06 6.23
N GLN A 20 -10.72 -3.02 5.92
CA GLN A 20 -12.12 -2.98 6.35
C GLN A 20 -12.23 -2.99 7.88
N GLN A 21 -11.51 -3.90 8.55
CA GLN A 21 -11.48 -3.97 10.01
C GLN A 21 -10.98 -2.67 10.63
N LEU A 22 -9.91 -2.09 10.09
CA LEU A 22 -9.37 -0.81 10.55
C LEU A 22 -10.29 0.37 10.24
N GLY A 23 -11.16 0.24 9.23
CA GLY A 23 -12.18 1.23 8.89
C GLY A 23 -13.34 1.28 9.88
N GLN A 24 -13.56 0.21 10.64
CA GLN A 24 -14.53 0.22 11.75
C GLN A 24 -14.05 1.04 12.94
N GLN A 25 -12.76 1.34 13.02
CA GLN A 25 -12.22 2.23 14.05
C GLN A 25 -12.68 3.69 13.80
N SER A 26 -12.74 4.50 14.86
CA SER A 26 -13.00 5.94 14.77
C SER A 26 -11.75 6.74 14.38
N ARG A 27 -10.99 6.22 13.41
CA ARG A 27 -9.68 6.73 12.99
C ARG A 27 -9.59 6.74 11.47
N TRP A 28 -8.75 7.63 10.95
CA TRP A 28 -8.59 7.83 9.51
C TRP A 28 -7.70 6.76 8.87
N GLN A 29 -7.91 6.50 7.58
CA GLN A 29 -6.98 5.73 6.76
C GLN A 29 -6.28 6.69 5.80
N LEU A 30 -4.97 6.86 5.92
CA LEU A 30 -4.20 7.78 5.10
C LEU A 30 -3.50 7.06 3.94
N TRP A 31 -3.68 7.60 2.74
CA TRP A 31 -3.07 7.10 1.51
C TRP A 31 -2.15 8.18 0.94
N LEU A 32 -0.84 7.91 0.95
CA LEU A 32 0.20 8.77 0.36
C LEU A 32 0.58 8.21 -1.01
N THR A 33 -0.07 8.73 -2.05
CA THR A 33 0.06 8.22 -3.43
C THR A 33 0.80 9.23 -4.31
N PRO A 34 1.81 8.84 -5.10
CA PRO A 34 2.59 9.78 -5.89
C PRO A 34 1.77 10.50 -6.97
N GLN A 35 0.89 9.80 -7.71
CA GLN A 35 0.16 10.40 -8.83
C GLN A 35 -1.29 9.92 -9.04
N GLN A 36 -1.65 8.71 -8.60
CA GLN A 36 -2.98 8.17 -8.88
C GLN A 36 -4.01 8.64 -7.85
N LYS A 37 -5.11 9.23 -8.32
CA LYS A 37 -6.28 9.49 -7.47
C LYS A 37 -6.93 8.17 -7.06
N LEU A 38 -7.34 8.11 -5.80
CA LEU A 38 -8.02 6.96 -5.25
C LEU A 38 -9.43 6.85 -5.83
N SER A 39 -9.75 5.73 -6.47
CA SER A 39 -11.09 5.51 -7.03
C SER A 39 -12.11 5.37 -5.91
N ARG A 40 -13.09 6.29 -5.86
CA ARG A 40 -14.18 6.24 -4.88
C ARG A 40 -15.07 5.02 -5.09
N GLU A 41 -15.31 4.65 -6.34
CA GLU A 41 -16.10 3.47 -6.72
C GLU A 41 -15.42 2.20 -6.23
N TRP A 42 -14.09 2.11 -6.40
CA TRP A 42 -13.31 0.98 -5.88
C TRP A 42 -13.35 0.93 -4.36
N LEU A 43 -13.19 2.06 -3.66
CA LEU A 43 -13.30 2.10 -2.20
C LEU A 43 -14.67 1.59 -1.71
N GLN A 44 -15.75 2.01 -2.37
CA GLN A 44 -17.10 1.56 -2.06
C GLN A 44 -17.26 0.05 -2.30
N ALA A 45 -16.84 -0.43 -3.47
CA ALA A 45 -16.89 -1.85 -3.81
C ALA A 45 -16.03 -2.70 -2.87
N ALA A 46 -14.92 -2.16 -2.38
CA ALA A 46 -14.05 -2.78 -1.39
C ALA A 46 -14.57 -2.66 0.06
N GLY A 47 -15.72 -2.06 0.30
CA GLY A 47 -16.31 -1.93 1.64
C GLY A 47 -15.56 -0.98 2.59
N LEU A 48 -14.76 -0.05 2.05
CA LEU A 48 -13.99 0.91 2.84
C LEU A 48 -14.82 2.16 3.17
N PRO A 49 -14.69 2.73 4.38
CA PRO A 49 -15.49 3.86 4.81
C PRO A 49 -15.03 5.15 4.14
N LEU A 50 -15.68 5.54 3.03
CA LEU A 50 -15.36 6.77 2.26
C LEU A 50 -15.17 8.02 3.12
N ALA A 51 -15.96 8.18 4.20
CA ALA A 51 -15.90 9.35 5.07
C ALA A 51 -14.64 9.41 5.96
N LYS A 52 -13.88 8.32 6.07
CA LYS A 52 -12.68 8.18 6.92
C LYS A 52 -11.44 7.82 6.11
N VAL A 53 -11.47 7.99 4.79
CA VAL A 53 -10.31 7.81 3.93
C VAL A 53 -9.79 9.19 3.54
N MET A 54 -8.50 9.41 3.77
CA MET A 54 -7.79 10.62 3.36
C MET A 54 -6.72 10.25 2.35
N GLN A 55 -6.61 11.04 1.29
CA GLN A 55 -5.56 10.91 0.29
C GLN A 55 -4.71 12.18 0.30
N ALA A 56 -3.39 12.02 0.40
CA ALA A 56 -2.45 13.07 0.04
C ALA A 56 -1.72 12.63 -1.25
N SER A 57 -1.96 13.38 -2.32
CA SER A 57 -1.34 13.17 -3.63
C SER A 57 -0.19 14.14 -3.87
N GLN A 58 0.69 13.80 -4.82
CA GLN A 58 1.80 14.68 -5.26
C GLN A 58 2.85 14.95 -4.19
N LEU A 59 2.97 14.06 -3.19
CA LEU A 59 4.13 14.10 -2.32
C LEU A 59 5.37 13.68 -3.10
N ASP A 60 6.44 14.45 -2.94
CA ASP A 60 7.76 14.03 -3.40
C ASP A 60 8.11 12.70 -2.70
N PRO A 61 8.59 11.68 -3.42
CA PRO A 61 9.07 10.44 -2.83
C PRO A 61 10.03 10.68 -1.66
N LEU A 62 10.88 11.72 -1.75
CA LEU A 62 11.85 12.10 -0.70
C LEU A 62 11.17 12.46 0.63
N TYR A 63 9.95 12.99 0.60
CA TYR A 63 9.21 13.40 1.80
C TYR A 63 8.18 12.38 2.27
N THR A 64 8.00 11.28 1.55
CA THR A 64 6.96 10.30 1.85
C THR A 64 7.21 9.61 3.18
N VAL A 65 8.45 9.21 3.48
CA VAL A 65 8.80 8.57 4.77
C VAL A 65 8.58 9.53 5.95
N GLU A 66 9.07 10.77 5.83
CA GLU A 66 8.87 11.84 6.81
C GLU A 66 7.39 12.07 7.10
N ALA A 67 6.56 12.13 6.06
CA ALA A 67 5.12 12.32 6.20
C ALA A 67 4.45 11.10 6.85
N MET A 68 4.86 9.88 6.50
CA MET A 68 4.37 8.65 7.15
C MET A 68 4.69 8.65 8.64
N VAL A 69 5.94 8.95 9.03
CA VAL A 69 6.36 9.03 10.44
C VAL A 69 5.47 9.99 11.21
N LYS A 70 5.31 11.22 10.69
CA LYS A 70 4.49 12.26 11.32
C LYS A 70 3.03 11.82 11.45
N ALA A 71 2.45 11.26 10.38
CA ALA A 71 1.06 10.79 10.39
C ALA A 71 0.84 9.67 11.40
N LEU A 72 1.71 8.66 11.40
CA LEU A 72 1.64 7.53 12.34
C LEU A 72 1.68 8.03 13.79
N GLN A 73 2.60 8.93 14.13
CA GLN A 73 2.74 9.47 15.49
C GLN A 73 1.52 10.25 16.01
N THR A 74 0.64 10.76 15.12
CA THR A 74 -0.51 11.56 15.57
C THR A 74 -1.55 10.76 16.37
N GLY A 75 -1.61 9.44 16.20
CA GLY A 75 -2.67 8.60 16.74
C GLY A 75 -4.03 8.75 16.04
N ASN A 76 -4.18 9.69 15.08
CA ASN A 76 -5.44 9.94 14.38
C ASN A 76 -5.74 8.92 13.25
N TYR A 77 -4.73 8.17 12.82
CA TYR A 77 -4.84 7.22 11.72
C TYR A 77 -4.76 5.79 12.21
N SER A 78 -5.68 4.92 11.82
CA SER A 78 -5.57 3.48 12.07
C SER A 78 -4.54 2.82 11.15
N VAL A 79 -4.35 3.41 9.96
CA VAL A 79 -3.39 2.94 8.96
C VAL A 79 -2.85 4.10 8.13
N VAL A 80 -1.56 4.03 7.80
CA VAL A 80 -0.89 4.92 6.84
C VAL A 80 -0.24 4.06 5.76
N ILE A 81 -0.59 4.32 4.50
CA ILE A 81 -0.12 3.57 3.33
C ILE A 81 0.70 4.52 2.45
N GLY A 82 1.96 4.19 2.18
CA GLY A 82 2.83 4.96 1.31
C GLY A 82 3.34 4.15 0.13
N TRP A 83 3.51 4.79 -1.03
CA TRP A 83 4.16 4.19 -2.18
C TRP A 83 5.59 4.70 -2.27
N LEU A 84 6.55 3.79 -2.08
CA LEU A 84 7.97 4.10 -2.10
C LEU A 84 8.64 3.30 -3.23
N PRO A 85 9.35 3.96 -4.17
CA PRO A 85 10.04 3.27 -5.25
C PRO A 85 11.33 2.57 -4.78
N GLU A 86 11.97 3.11 -3.74
CA GLU A 86 13.24 2.63 -3.20
C GLU A 86 13.03 1.79 -1.94
N GLU A 87 14.02 0.96 -1.61
CA GLU A 87 14.04 0.26 -0.33
C GLU A 87 14.33 1.25 0.79
N LEU A 88 13.70 1.02 1.93
CA LEU A 88 13.98 1.80 3.13
C LEU A 88 15.30 1.36 3.73
N THR A 89 16.03 2.34 4.24
CA THR A 89 17.15 2.10 5.13
C THR A 89 16.67 1.53 6.47
N ASP A 90 17.57 0.87 7.21
CA ASP A 90 17.26 0.36 8.56
C ASP A 90 16.81 1.48 9.52
N GLU A 91 17.39 2.68 9.37
CA GLU A 91 17.01 3.85 10.15
C GLU A 91 15.56 4.28 9.87
N GLU A 92 15.17 4.34 8.60
CA GLU A 92 13.79 4.69 8.22
C GLU A 92 12.80 3.62 8.67
N HIS A 93 13.17 2.35 8.55
CA HIS A 93 12.40 1.24 9.09
C HIS A 93 12.17 1.36 10.60
N LEU A 94 13.22 1.68 11.35
CA LEU A 94 13.12 1.88 12.80
C LEU A 94 12.23 3.08 13.13
N ARG A 95 12.43 4.23 12.45
CA ARG A 95 11.62 5.44 12.67
C ARG A 95 10.13 5.18 12.41
N LEU A 96 9.80 4.49 11.32
CA LEU A 96 8.41 4.13 11.01
C LEU A 96 7.82 3.16 12.01
N THR A 97 8.60 2.19 12.50
CA THR A 97 8.15 1.23 13.52
C THR A 97 7.84 1.92 14.83
N LEU A 98 8.76 2.75 15.34
CA LEU A 98 8.55 3.53 16.56
C LEU A 98 7.36 4.49 16.43
N ALA A 99 7.19 5.10 15.26
CA ALA A 99 6.06 5.97 14.97
C ALA A 99 4.71 5.22 14.97
N ALA A 100 4.68 4.04 14.35
CA ALA A 100 3.51 3.16 14.31
C ALA A 100 3.13 2.68 15.72
N GLU A 101 4.11 2.29 16.53
CA GLU A 101 3.89 1.88 17.92
C GLU A 101 3.37 3.05 18.78
N ALA A 102 4.02 4.21 18.71
CA ALA A 102 3.62 5.40 19.46
C ALA A 102 2.19 5.85 19.10
N GLY A 103 1.83 5.76 17.82
CA GLY A 103 0.49 6.07 17.33
C GLY A 103 -0.52 4.95 17.46
N ASN A 104 -0.13 3.75 17.89
CA ASN A 104 -0.93 2.53 17.79
C ASN A 104 -1.58 2.36 16.40
N ALA A 105 -0.80 2.58 15.34
CA ALA A 105 -1.24 2.61 13.95
C ALA A 105 -0.47 1.59 13.12
N MET A 106 -1.02 1.16 11.99
CA MET A 106 -0.30 0.30 11.05
C MET A 106 0.34 1.10 9.90
N GLY A 107 1.59 0.78 9.59
CA GLY A 107 2.30 1.30 8.42
C GLY A 107 2.42 0.25 7.30
N PHE A 108 1.91 0.59 6.11
CA PHE A 108 2.11 -0.21 4.89
C PHE A 108 2.92 0.56 3.86
N ILE A 109 3.84 -0.16 3.23
CA ILE A 109 4.62 0.35 2.11
C ILE A 109 4.26 -0.48 0.90
N MET A 110 3.80 0.20 -0.14
CA MET A 110 3.49 -0.38 -1.44
C MET A 110 4.68 -0.09 -2.36
N ARG A 111 5.13 -1.10 -3.10
CA ARG A 111 6.15 -0.91 -4.13
C ARG A 111 5.49 -0.91 -5.50
N PRO A 112 5.53 0.21 -6.24
CA PRO A 112 5.02 0.22 -7.61
C PRO A 112 5.88 -0.71 -8.45
N THR A 113 5.26 -1.74 -9.02
CA THR A 113 5.93 -2.58 -10.02
C THR A 113 6.12 -1.71 -11.28
N SER A 114 7.36 -1.42 -11.67
CA SER A 114 7.60 -0.57 -12.84
C SER A 114 7.05 -1.23 -14.10
N ARG A 115 5.83 -0.90 -14.52
CA ARG A 115 5.29 -1.28 -15.84
C ARG A 115 5.84 -0.34 -16.93
N GLY A 116 7.16 -0.16 -16.92
CA GLY A 116 7.86 0.85 -17.70
C GLY A 116 9.31 0.48 -18.04
N SER A 117 9.58 -0.78 -18.38
CA SER A 117 10.63 -1.08 -19.35
C SER A 117 10.00 -1.80 -20.54
N SER A 118 9.85 -1.04 -21.62
CA SER A 118 9.76 -1.61 -22.96
C SER A 118 10.97 -2.53 -23.16
N GLY A 119 10.74 -3.83 -23.35
CA GLY A 119 11.74 -4.75 -23.91
C GLY A 119 12.60 -5.51 -22.91
N SER A 120 12.01 -6.36 -22.08
CA SER A 120 12.66 -7.63 -21.71
C SER A 120 11.62 -8.73 -21.58
N ARG A 121 11.52 -9.52 -22.65
CA ARG A 121 10.85 -10.82 -22.64
C ARG A 121 11.37 -11.61 -21.42
N PRO A 122 10.51 -12.18 -20.55
CA PRO A 122 10.99 -13.19 -19.63
C PRO A 122 11.51 -14.37 -20.46
N ARG A 123 12.84 -14.47 -20.54
CA ARG A 123 13.51 -15.72 -20.86
C ARG A 123 13.39 -16.59 -19.62
N ASN A 124 12.27 -17.31 -19.51
CA ASN A 124 12.28 -18.69 -19.05
C ASN A 124 10.92 -19.31 -19.31
N GLY A 125 10.96 -20.37 -20.12
CA GLY A 125 9.81 -21.05 -20.64
C GLY A 125 9.11 -21.89 -19.60
N LEU A 126 7.79 -21.82 -19.62
CA LEU A 126 6.93 -22.97 -19.40
C LEU A 126 5.97 -23.00 -20.59
N LYS A 127 6.37 -23.74 -21.64
CA LYS A 127 5.44 -24.20 -22.68
C LYS A 127 4.50 -25.19 -22.01
N ILE A 128 3.34 -24.74 -21.56
CA ILE A 128 2.25 -25.67 -21.26
C ILE A 128 1.66 -26.05 -22.61
N HIS A 129 2.12 -27.17 -23.16
CA HIS A 129 1.38 -27.85 -24.22
C HIS A 129 0.04 -28.28 -23.62
N SER A 130 -1.04 -27.64 -24.04
CA SER A 130 -2.39 -28.16 -23.83
C SER A 130 -2.55 -29.37 -24.75
N SER A 131 -2.46 -30.56 -24.18
CA SER A 131 -2.93 -31.79 -24.81
C SER A 131 -4.05 -32.36 -23.94
N LEU A 132 -5.25 -32.44 -24.53
CA LEU A 132 -6.38 -33.31 -24.17
C LEU A 132 -7.11 -32.86 -22.87
N TYR A 133 -8.43 -32.76 -22.84
CA TYR A 133 -9.41 -33.72 -23.35
C TYR A 133 -10.67 -33.04 -23.92
N HIS A 134 -11.26 -33.73 -24.91
CA HIS A 134 -12.62 -33.60 -25.39
C HIS A 134 -13.66 -33.81 -24.28
#